data_AF-A0AAN8FQ00-F1
#
_entry.id   AF-A0AAN8FQ00-F1
#
_cell.length_a   1.000
_cell.length_b   1.000
_cell.length_c   1.000
_cell.angle_alpha   90.00
_cell.angle_beta   90.00
_cell.angle_gamma   90.00
#
_symmetry.space_group_name_H-M   'P 1'
#
loop_
_entity.id
_entity.type
_entity.pdbx_description
1 polymer ?
#
loop_
_entity_poly.entity_id
_entity_poly.type
_entity_poly.pdbx_seq_one_letter_code
_entity_poly.pdbx_strand_id
1 'polypeptide(L)' 'MLMASVHVCREVLFLCEIINENAEGEEPHKWIKFGKLFYTYAFYSDKLVGMLIRARKYGLVDFEGEMLYQKQD' A
#
# COMPACT_ATOMS: atom_id res chain seq x y z
N MET A 1 -23.18 -11.01 5.88
CA MET A 1 -21.89 -11.46 5.31
C MET A 1 -21.32 -10.54 4.20
N LEU A 2 -21.91 -9.37 3.90
CA LEU A 2 -21.45 -8.47 2.82
C LEU A 2 -20.60 -7.26 3.28
N MET A 3 -20.65 -6.89 4.57
CA MET A 3 -19.97 -5.68 5.06
C MET A 3 -18.45 -5.82 5.10
N ALA A 4 -17.93 -7.04 5.34
CA ALA A 4 -16.50 -7.30 5.42
C ALA A 4 -15.79 -7.06 4.08
N SER A 5 -16.46 -7.38 2.95
CA SER A 5 -15.91 -7.16 1.62
C SER A 5 -15.81 -5.68 1.27
N VAL A 6 -16.83 -4.89 1.61
CA VAL A 6 -16.87 -3.44 1.29
C VAL A 6 -15.79 -2.66 2.04
N HIS A 7 -15.55 -3.00 3.32
CA HIS A 7 -14.52 -2.34 4.11
C HIS A 7 -13.12 -2.60 3.55
N VAL A 8 -12.82 -3.87 3.23
CA VAL A 8 -11.53 -4.24 2.62
C VAL A 8 -11.34 -3.55 1.26
N CYS A 9 -12.40 -3.44 0.45
CA CYS A 9 -12.32 -2.71 -0.81
C CYS A 9 -12.01 -1.22 -0.61
N ARG A 10 -12.59 -0.56 0.39
CA ARG A 10 -12.29 0.87 0.65
C ARG A 10 -10.85 1.10 1.08
N GLU A 11 -10.33 0.28 1.99
CA GLU A 11 -8.93 0.44 2.46
C GLU A 11 -7.93 0.21 1.32
N VAL A 12 -8.19 -0.76 0.45
CA VAL A 12 -7.35 -1.02 -0.73
C VAL A 12 -7.47 0.10 -1.77
N LEU A 13 -8.68 0.63 -2.01
CA LEU A 13 -8.86 1.78 -2.89
C LEU A 13 -8.12 3.01 -2.37
N PHE A 14 -8.23 3.28 -1.07
CA PHE A 14 -7.51 4.38 -0.42
C PHE A 14 -5.99 4.21 -0.53
N LEU A 15 -5.47 2.99 -0.32
CA LEU A 15 -4.07 2.69 -0.55
C LEU A 15 -3.64 3.00 -2.00
N CYS A 16 -4.42 2.57 -2.99
CA CYS A 16 -4.14 2.86 -4.39
C CYS A 16 -4.17 4.37 -4.69
N GLU A 17 -5.08 5.13 -4.08
CA GLU A 17 -5.16 6.59 -4.23
C GLU A 17 -3.91 7.26 -3.68
N ILE A 18 -3.50 6.94 -2.45
CA ILE A 18 -2.28 7.47 -1.83
C ILE A 18 -1.04 7.11 -2.66
N ILE A 19 -0.96 5.87 -3.16
CA ILE A 19 0.12 5.44 -4.05
C ILE A 19 0.10 6.31 -5.31
N ASN A 20 -1.04 6.47 -5.97
CA ASN A 20 -1.15 7.20 -7.23
C ASN A 20 -0.81 8.69 -7.08
N GLU A 21 -1.18 9.32 -5.96
CA GLU A 21 -0.87 10.72 -5.66
C GLU A 21 0.62 10.94 -5.34
N ASN A 22 1.28 9.94 -4.75
CA ASN A 22 2.67 10.06 -4.30
C ASN A 22 3.67 9.33 -5.19
N ALA A 23 3.19 8.59 -6.19
CA ALA A 23 3.99 7.84 -7.16
C ALA A 23 4.79 8.79 -8.04
N GLU A 24 5.92 8.27 -8.49
CA GLU A 24 6.81 8.89 -9.46
C GLU A 24 6.68 8.13 -10.79
N GLY A 25 6.95 8.82 -11.90
CA GLY A 25 6.79 8.28 -13.25
C GLY A 25 5.41 8.53 -13.85
N GLU A 26 5.21 7.95 -15.03
CA GLU A 26 3.98 8.08 -15.83
C GLU A 26 3.36 6.71 -16.07
N GLU A 27 2.06 6.69 -16.36
CA GLU A 27 1.37 5.43 -16.66
C GLU A 27 1.95 4.77 -17.93
N PRO A 28 2.08 3.43 -17.95
CA PRO A 28 1.63 2.47 -16.93
C PRO A 28 2.68 2.15 -15.85
N HIS A 29 3.84 2.82 -15.87
CA HIS A 29 5.00 2.49 -15.02
C HIS A 29 5.12 3.44 -13.82
N LYS A 30 4.02 3.68 -13.11
CA LYS A 30 4.05 4.41 -11.85
C LYS A 30 4.67 3.56 -10.75
N TRP A 31 5.57 4.15 -9.97
CA TRP A 31 6.24 3.47 -8.86
C TRP A 31 6.41 4.40 -7.67
N ILE A 32 6.51 3.84 -6.47
CA ILE A 32 6.75 4.62 -5.26
C ILE A 32 7.74 3.89 -4.36
N LYS A 33 8.66 4.64 -3.76
CA LYS A 33 9.58 4.07 -2.76
C LYS A 33 8.82 3.71 -1.50
N PHE A 34 9.09 2.52 -0.96
CA PHE A 34 8.44 2.05 0.28
C PHE A 34 8.58 3.06 1.43
N GLY A 35 9.75 3.64 1.65
CA GLY A 35 9.94 4.63 2.72
C GLY A 35 9.05 5.87 2.58
N LYS A 36 8.85 6.36 1.36
CA LYS A 36 7.94 7.49 1.08
C LYS A 36 6.50 7.08 1.34
N LEU A 37 6.07 5.93 0.81
CA LEU A 37 4.73 5.41 1.05
C LEU A 37 4.47 5.16 2.54
N PHE A 38 5.44 4.60 3.26
CA PHE A 38 5.35 4.34 4.70
C PHE A 38 5.15 5.62 5.50
N TYR A 39 5.97 6.64 5.25
CA TYR A 39 5.84 7.91 5.93
C TYR A 39 4.51 8.62 5.63
N THR A 40 4.10 8.65 4.36
CA THR A 40 2.82 9.27 3.96
C THR A 40 1.62 8.51 4.53
N TYR A 41 1.63 7.18 4.44
CA TYR A 41 0.50 6.36 4.90
C TYR A 41 0.42 6.25 6.43
N ALA A 42 1.55 6.37 7.15
CA ALA A 42 1.59 6.36 8.61
C ALA A 42 0.76 7.49 9.25
N PHE A 43 0.51 8.59 8.52
CA PHE A 43 -0.42 9.63 8.96
C PHE A 43 -1.87 9.14 9.05
N TYR A 44 -2.25 8.16 8.22
CA TYR A 44 -3.61 7.63 8.14
C TYR A 44 -3.77 6.30 8.89
N SER A 45 -2.78 5.40 8.80
CA SER A 45 -2.82 4.11 9.49
C SER A 45 -1.45 3.43 9.57
N ASP A 46 -1.20 2.75 10.70
CA ASP A 46 -0.07 1.87 10.96
C ASP A 46 -0.15 0.51 10.21
N LYS A 47 -1.26 0.23 9.53
CA LYS A 47 -1.54 -1.09 8.91
C LYS A 47 -1.01 -1.23 7.47
N LEU A 48 -0.18 -0.31 7.00
CA LEU A 48 0.31 -0.28 5.61
C LEU A 48 0.87 -1.63 5.16
N VAL A 49 1.77 -2.23 5.96
CA VAL A 49 2.43 -3.49 5.61
C VAL A 49 1.41 -4.61 5.41
N GLY A 50 0.44 -4.73 6.31
CA GLY A 50 -0.65 -5.71 6.18
C GLY A 50 -1.49 -5.48 4.92
N MET A 51 -1.68 -4.22 4.53
CA MET A 51 -2.42 -3.86 3.32
C MET A 51 -1.65 -4.14 2.03
N LEU A 52 -0.35 -3.87 2.00
CA LEU A 52 0.50 -4.21 0.85
C LEU A 52 0.56 -5.72 0.61
N ILE A 53 0.68 -6.53 1.67
CA ILE A 53 0.63 -8.00 1.57
C ILE A 53 -0.73 -8.45 1.02
N ARG A 54 -1.82 -7.82 1.45
CA ARG A 54 -3.16 -8.16 0.97
C ARG A 54 -3.35 -7.75 -0.50
N ALA A 55 -2.95 -6.54 -0.87
CA ALA A 55 -3.00 -6.03 -2.25
C ALA A 55 -2.17 -6.90 -3.20
N ARG A 56 -0.99 -7.37 -2.76
CA ARG A 56 -0.15 -8.32 -3.49
C ARG A 56 -0.84 -9.66 -3.71
N LYS A 57 -1.56 -10.19 -2.72
CA LYS A 57 -2.37 -11.42 -2.88
C LYS A 57 -3.47 -11.29 -3.94
N TYR A 58 -3.98 -10.08 -4.17
CA TYR A 58 -4.94 -9.78 -5.22
C TYR A 58 -4.29 -9.37 -6.56
N GLY A 59 -2.97 -9.30 -6.65
CA GLY A 59 -2.25 -8.88 -7.86
C GLY A 59 -2.37 -7.39 -8.19
N LEU A 60 -2.71 -6.55 -7.20
CA LEU A 60 -2.90 -5.10 -7.40
C LEU A 60 -1.59 -4.31 -7.34
N VAL A 61 -0.60 -4.86 -6.64
CA VAL A 61 0.73 -4.26 -6.49
C VAL A 61 1.76 -5.37 -6.59
N ASP A 62 2.93 -5.03 -7.12
CA ASP A 62 4.10 -5.90 -7.11
C ASP A 62 5.31 -5.15 -6.58
N PHE A 63 6.18 -5.87 -5.87
CA PHE A 63 7.39 -5.32 -5.27
C PHE A 63 8.39 -6.42 -4.94
N GLU A 64 9.67 -6.14 -5.17
CA GLU A 64 10.77 -6.99 -4.73
C GLU A 64 11.10 -6.74 -3.25
N GLY A 65 11.25 -7.82 -2.48
CA GLY A 65 11.80 -7.78 -1.13
C GLY A 65 10.83 -8.13 0.01
N GLU A 66 11.39 -8.79 1.04
CA GLU A 66 10.78 -8.98 2.35
C GLU A 66 10.57 -7.61 2.99
N MET A 67 9.35 -7.06 2.90
CA MET A 67 8.94 -5.80 3.54
C MET A 67 8.86 -5.92 5.08
N LEU A 68 9.87 -6.53 5.69
CA LEU A 68 9.89 -6.87 7.10
C LEU A 68 11.17 -6.32 7.73
N TYR A 69 10.94 -5.35 8.61
CA TYR A 69 11.86 -4.81 9.62
C TYR A 69 12.93 -3.83 9.15
N GLN A 70 12.59 -2.53 9.16
CA GLN A 70 13.39 -1.64 9.99
C GLN A 70 12.94 -1.85 11.44
N LYS A 71 13.63 -2.73 12.18
CA LYS A 71 13.78 -2.52 13.62
C LYS A 71 14.50 -1.18 13.74
N GLN A 72 13.74 -0.13 14.05
CA GLN A 72 14.33 1.02 14.69
C GLN A 72 14.45 0.61 16.16
N ASP A 73 15.65 0.16 16.53
CA ASP A 73 16.14 0.35 17.90
C ASP A 73 16.37 1.86 18.09
#